data_AF-A0A0Q0X3Q6-F1
#
_entry.id   AF-A0A0Q0X3Q6-F1
#
_cell.length_a   1.000
_cell.length_b   1.000
_cell.length_c   1.000
_cell.angle_alpha   90.00
_cell.angle_beta   90.00
_cell.angle_gamma   90.00
#
_symmetry.space_group_name_H-M   'P 1'
#
loop_
_entity.id
_entity.type
_entity.pdbx_description
1 polymer ?
#
loop_
_entity_poly.entity_id
_entity_poly.type
_entity_poly.pdbx_seq_one_letter_code
_entity_poly.pdbx_strand_id
1 'polypeptide(L)'
;MHIELQEISDHLSRFAPFDSLPKESVDNIARQVDVSYFKAGVDILEAGAPIQDLHYVRSGAVEIYRRNGELHDRLVEGDIFGQAGLLRSNKVRFPARALEDSLIYFIPAPVFAELCADHDSFADFVEAEGHSRLKSAVEAQGRASELIQLKCRALISRSLVWVNSTVSIGDAARKMTEQSVSCVLIMSAPELQTAQIEGIVTDRDLRTRVVAGGINAEETLIHEIMTVDPLTISADDSVFEAMLVMLRRNIHHLPVVHHGRPIGLINLSDIIRYESQSSLYLVNRISNQTSVEGLRSLLRDLRGTYIRMVRDGATAHMIGSAISGIGRAFTQRLLELAEKKFGPPPIPYCFMVLGSMARDEQLLVTDQDNALVLDDSFNPELHDAYFRSLATFVSDGLAACGYSYCKGAIMATNDQWRQPISVWRNYFKTWIEKPNPTTLLNSCIFFDLDGVYGQLEFVQELQVLCAAKSKAHPGFLNAMARIALNRTPPLGFFRTFVVETDGQQKRIINLKGRGTAPLTDLIRIHALACGSTAQNSFDRLDAITASNVMPPEAVKHLRYALEFLSMVRIRHQADALEQGASPNNYIEPANFSNNERHNLKEAFQILSNAQNYLRFRYPAKGRLSQ
;
A
#
# COMPACT_ATOMS: atom_id res chain seq x y z
N MET A 1 21.82 17.68 -45.70
CA MET A 1 22.33 16.38 -45.25
C MET A 1 22.95 16.36 -43.85
N HIS A 2 24.00 17.13 -43.50
CA HIS A 2 24.60 17.01 -42.14
C HIS A 2 23.69 17.54 -41.01
N ILE A 3 22.90 18.60 -41.27
CA ILE A 3 21.98 19.20 -40.29
C ILE A 3 20.75 18.30 -40.02
N GLU A 4 20.20 17.66 -41.07
CA GLU A 4 19.03 16.77 -40.95
C GLU A 4 19.37 15.50 -40.15
N LEU A 5 20.54 14.91 -40.42
CA LEU A 5 21.03 13.75 -39.66
C LEU A 5 21.26 14.08 -38.19
N GLN A 6 21.77 15.29 -37.91
CA GLN A 6 21.96 15.76 -36.55
C GLN A 6 20.62 15.99 -35.84
N GLU A 7 19.60 16.50 -36.55
CA GLU A 7 18.26 16.64 -35.97
C GLU A 7 17.63 15.28 -35.62
N ILE A 8 17.77 14.27 -36.50
CA ILE A 8 17.27 12.91 -36.24
C ILE A 8 18.00 12.32 -35.02
N SER A 9 19.33 12.43 -34.96
CA SER A 9 20.13 11.92 -33.84
C SER A 9 19.79 12.62 -32.52
N ASP A 10 19.74 13.96 -32.52
CA ASP A 10 19.38 14.77 -31.35
C ASP A 10 17.94 14.50 -30.90
N HIS A 11 17.06 14.13 -31.81
CA HIS A 11 15.68 13.77 -31.49
C HIS A 11 15.59 12.36 -30.90
N LEU A 12 16.16 11.34 -31.55
CA LEU A 12 16.17 9.96 -31.06
C LEU A 12 16.80 9.89 -29.66
N SER A 13 17.91 10.61 -29.43
CA SER A 13 18.60 10.67 -28.14
C SER A 13 17.74 11.21 -26.98
N ARG A 14 16.56 11.78 -27.26
CA ARG A 14 15.63 12.27 -26.23
C ARG A 14 14.64 11.22 -25.75
N PHE A 15 14.49 10.10 -26.45
CA PHE A 15 13.44 9.12 -26.20
C PHE A 15 14.01 7.70 -26.07
N ALA A 16 13.52 6.97 -25.08
CA ALA A 16 13.85 5.57 -24.91
C ALA A 16 13.31 4.75 -26.10
N PRO A 17 14.05 3.72 -26.58
CA PRO A 17 15.26 3.17 -25.98
C PRO A 17 16.57 3.89 -26.37
N PHE A 18 16.51 4.83 -27.31
CA PHE A 18 17.70 5.41 -27.94
C PHE A 18 18.46 6.40 -27.04
N ASP A 19 17.81 6.98 -26.04
CA ASP A 19 18.44 7.87 -25.05
C ASP A 19 19.52 7.20 -24.19
N SER A 20 19.50 5.87 -24.10
CA SER A 20 20.50 5.07 -23.38
C SER A 20 21.67 4.61 -24.27
N LEU A 21 21.57 4.78 -25.59
CA LEU A 21 22.58 4.30 -26.53
C LEU A 21 23.77 5.27 -26.63
N PRO A 22 24.98 4.77 -26.92
CA PRO A 22 26.11 5.62 -27.26
C PRO A 22 25.78 6.51 -28.45
N LYS A 23 26.27 7.76 -28.43
CA LYS A 23 26.02 8.74 -29.50
C LYS A 23 26.38 8.21 -30.88
N GLU A 24 27.46 7.44 -30.98
CA GLU A 24 27.88 6.81 -32.24
C GLU A 24 26.84 5.83 -32.80
N SER A 25 26.19 5.04 -31.93
CA SER A 25 25.11 4.14 -32.32
C SER A 25 23.88 4.91 -32.80
N VAL A 26 23.51 5.99 -32.11
CA VAL A 26 22.38 6.85 -32.53
C VAL A 26 22.67 7.57 -33.85
N ASP A 27 23.90 8.05 -34.03
CA ASP A 27 24.34 8.66 -35.29
C ASP A 27 24.35 7.65 -36.44
N ASN A 28 24.65 6.37 -36.17
CA ASN A 28 24.55 5.29 -37.15
C ASN A 28 23.09 5.03 -37.54
N ILE A 29 22.17 5.00 -36.57
CA ILE A 29 20.73 4.89 -36.83
C ILE A 29 20.26 6.04 -37.70
N ALA A 30 20.63 7.28 -37.36
CA ALA A 30 20.22 8.47 -38.09
C ALA A 30 20.61 8.44 -39.58
N ARG A 31 21.75 7.79 -39.93
CA ARG A 31 22.21 7.63 -41.32
C ARG A 31 21.44 6.59 -42.13
N GLN A 32 20.78 5.65 -41.46
CA GLN A 32 20.12 4.50 -42.08
C GLN A 32 18.59 4.54 -41.96
N VAL A 33 18.05 5.57 -41.30
CA VAL A 33 16.60 5.76 -41.15
C VAL A 33 15.98 6.30 -42.44
N ASP A 34 14.92 5.63 -42.87
CA ASP A 34 14.00 6.18 -43.86
C ASP A 34 12.87 6.95 -43.18
N VAL A 35 12.44 8.06 -43.77
CA VAL A 35 11.42 8.94 -43.20
C VAL A 35 10.20 8.97 -44.12
N SER A 36 9.02 8.61 -43.59
CA SER A 36 7.77 8.68 -44.35
C SER A 36 6.68 9.45 -43.60
N TYR A 37 5.86 10.17 -44.37
CA TYR A 37 4.71 10.92 -43.89
C TYR A 37 3.40 10.16 -44.16
N PHE A 38 2.56 10.05 -43.15
CA PHE A 38 1.24 9.42 -43.23
C PHE A 38 0.16 10.41 -42.86
N LYS A 39 -0.86 10.54 -43.71
CA LYS A 39 -2.05 11.35 -43.41
C LYS A 39 -2.94 10.63 -42.39
N ALA A 40 -3.68 11.41 -41.61
CA ALA A 40 -4.69 10.91 -40.70
C ALA A 40 -5.63 9.89 -41.38
N GLY A 41 -5.83 8.74 -40.74
CA GLY A 41 -6.68 7.64 -41.21
C GLY A 41 -5.99 6.62 -42.13
N VAL A 42 -4.74 6.84 -42.56
CA VAL A 42 -4.02 5.92 -43.45
C VAL A 42 -3.39 4.76 -42.66
N ASP A 43 -3.56 3.54 -43.16
CA ASP A 43 -2.91 2.36 -42.60
C ASP A 43 -1.39 2.42 -42.84
N ILE A 44 -0.62 2.24 -41.77
CA ILE A 44 0.86 2.23 -41.76
C ILE A 44 1.35 0.78 -41.83
N LEU A 45 0.74 -0.12 -41.06
CA LEU A 45 1.07 -1.55 -41.05
C LEU A 45 -0.20 -2.39 -41.17
N GLU A 46 -0.19 -3.36 -42.08
CA GLU A 46 -1.29 -4.30 -42.29
C GLU A 46 -1.03 -5.64 -41.64
N ALA A 47 -2.06 -6.23 -41.00
CA ALA A 47 -1.91 -7.49 -40.27
C ALA A 47 -1.42 -8.64 -41.16
N GLY A 48 -0.32 -9.29 -40.78
CA GLY A 48 0.24 -10.42 -41.51
C GLY A 48 1.15 -10.06 -42.69
N ALA A 49 1.26 -8.77 -43.05
CA ALA A 49 2.23 -8.29 -44.02
C ALA A 49 3.67 -8.54 -43.53
N PRO A 50 4.65 -8.69 -44.43
CA PRO A 50 6.06 -8.75 -44.02
C PRO A 50 6.45 -7.44 -43.34
N ILE A 51 7.30 -7.52 -42.31
CA ILE A 51 7.88 -6.35 -41.66
C ILE A 51 9.40 -6.43 -41.71
N GLN A 52 10.05 -5.35 -42.14
CA GLN A 52 11.49 -5.26 -42.31
C GLN A 52 12.11 -4.10 -41.53
N ASP A 53 11.29 -3.30 -40.84
CA ASP A 53 11.73 -2.09 -40.15
C ASP A 53 11.07 -1.98 -38.78
N LEU A 54 11.83 -1.45 -37.83
CA LEU A 54 11.30 -0.94 -36.58
C LEU A 54 10.79 0.48 -36.86
N HIS A 55 9.57 0.77 -36.42
CA HIS A 55 8.95 2.07 -36.68
C HIS A 55 9.04 2.93 -35.43
N TYR A 56 9.41 4.19 -35.60
CA TYR A 56 9.49 5.19 -34.53
C TYR A 56 8.63 6.40 -34.90
N VAL A 57 7.80 6.86 -33.97
CA VAL A 57 6.93 8.03 -34.18
C VAL A 57 7.75 9.29 -33.93
N ARG A 58 8.10 10.01 -34.99
CA ARG A 58 8.82 11.29 -34.89
C ARG A 58 7.90 12.46 -34.53
N SER A 59 6.68 12.44 -35.07
CA SER A 59 5.64 13.42 -34.74
C SER A 59 4.28 12.85 -35.15
N GLY A 60 3.22 13.30 -34.50
CA GLY A 60 1.87 12.78 -34.73
C GLY A 60 1.50 11.65 -33.77
N ALA A 61 0.48 10.87 -34.13
CA ALA A 61 -0.04 9.78 -33.32
C ALA A 61 -0.51 8.59 -34.19
N VAL A 62 -0.29 7.38 -33.68
CA VAL A 62 -0.57 6.11 -34.37
C VAL A 62 -1.45 5.22 -33.49
N GLU A 63 -2.53 4.69 -34.04
CA GLU A 63 -3.34 3.65 -33.41
C GLU A 63 -2.83 2.26 -33.80
N ILE A 64 -2.61 1.41 -32.81
CA ILE A 64 -2.26 0.00 -32.97
C ILE A 64 -3.50 -0.83 -32.69
N TYR A 65 -3.79 -1.83 -33.52
CA TYR A 65 -4.95 -2.70 -33.37
C TYR A 65 -4.55 -4.16 -33.20
N ARG A 66 -5.46 -4.94 -32.63
CA ARG A 66 -5.41 -6.40 -32.61
C ARG A 66 -5.96 -6.96 -33.93
N ARG A 67 -5.70 -8.25 -34.21
CA ARG A 67 -6.23 -8.93 -35.40
C ARG A 67 -7.77 -8.94 -35.49
N ASN A 68 -8.46 -8.84 -34.37
CA ASN A 68 -9.93 -8.75 -34.30
C ASN A 68 -10.45 -7.32 -34.54
N GLY A 69 -9.58 -6.34 -34.84
CA GLY A 69 -9.95 -4.94 -35.07
C GLY A 69 -10.11 -4.11 -33.80
N GLU A 70 -9.93 -4.68 -32.61
CA GLU A 70 -9.95 -3.91 -31.36
C GLU A 70 -8.71 -3.02 -31.26
N LEU A 71 -8.91 -1.78 -30.83
CA LEU A 71 -7.82 -0.87 -30.50
C LEU A 71 -6.95 -1.49 -29.40
N HIS A 72 -5.69 -1.75 -29.73
CA HIS A 72 -4.68 -2.28 -28.84
C HIS A 72 -3.95 -1.16 -28.09
N ASP A 73 -3.51 -0.14 -28.83
CA ASP A 73 -2.70 0.94 -28.26
C ASP A 73 -2.78 2.25 -29.05
N ARG A 74 -2.33 3.35 -28.45
CA ARG A 74 -2.12 4.65 -29.10
C ARG A 74 -0.70 5.14 -28.79
N LEU A 75 0.07 5.33 -29.84
CA LEU A 75 1.48 5.72 -29.80
C LEU A 75 1.61 7.18 -30.21
N VAL A 76 2.56 7.89 -29.60
CA VAL A 76 2.86 9.30 -29.84
C VAL A 76 4.35 9.51 -30.10
N GLU A 77 4.76 10.75 -30.35
CA GLU A 77 6.17 11.14 -30.48
C GLU A 77 7.07 10.46 -29.42
N GLY A 78 8.08 9.72 -29.88
CA GLY A 78 8.98 8.95 -29.04
C GLY A 78 8.69 7.45 -28.95
N ASP A 79 7.49 7.01 -29.30
CA ASP A 79 7.11 5.60 -29.19
C ASP A 79 7.56 4.78 -30.41
N ILE A 80 7.79 3.48 -30.20
CA ILE A 80 8.16 2.52 -31.24
C ILE A 80 7.09 1.44 -31.46
N PHE A 81 7.01 0.91 -32.68
CA PHE A 81 6.14 -0.22 -33.02
C PHE A 81 6.74 -1.10 -34.13
N GLY A 82 6.23 -2.33 -34.25
CA GLY A 82 6.72 -3.32 -35.21
C GLY A 82 7.76 -4.30 -34.64
N GLN A 83 8.37 -4.01 -33.50
CA GLN A 83 9.33 -4.86 -32.79
C GLN A 83 8.83 -6.30 -32.57
N ALA A 84 7.54 -6.44 -32.24
CA ALA A 84 6.85 -7.73 -32.08
C ALA A 84 6.98 -8.64 -33.30
N GLY A 85 6.87 -8.03 -34.49
CA GLY A 85 6.99 -8.74 -35.75
C GLY A 85 8.43 -9.13 -36.04
N LEU A 86 9.37 -8.20 -35.84
CA LEU A 86 10.81 -8.40 -36.05
C LEU A 86 11.41 -9.49 -35.14
N LEU A 87 11.00 -9.54 -33.87
CA LEU A 87 11.56 -10.52 -32.91
C LEU A 87 11.07 -11.95 -33.14
N ARG A 88 9.87 -12.14 -33.70
CA ARG A 88 9.21 -13.47 -33.72
C ARG A 88 9.01 -14.10 -35.09
N SER A 89 8.60 -13.31 -36.09
CA SER A 89 7.98 -13.89 -37.30
C SER A 89 8.24 -13.14 -38.60
N ASN A 90 8.94 -12.01 -38.55
CA ASN A 90 9.08 -11.06 -39.66
C ASN A 90 7.76 -10.72 -40.35
N LYS A 91 6.66 -10.74 -39.57
CA LYS A 91 5.32 -10.37 -40.00
C LYS A 91 4.68 -9.43 -39.01
N VAL A 92 3.89 -8.50 -39.52
CA VAL A 92 3.10 -7.56 -38.71
C VAL A 92 2.12 -8.35 -37.84
N ARG A 93 2.32 -8.29 -36.53
CA ARG A 93 1.43 -8.91 -35.54
C ARG A 93 0.26 -7.99 -35.18
N PHE A 94 0.55 -6.70 -35.08
CA PHE A 94 -0.39 -5.66 -34.72
C PHE A 94 -0.45 -4.62 -35.85
N PRO A 95 -1.55 -4.53 -36.61
CA PRO A 95 -1.71 -3.48 -37.61
C PRO A 95 -1.71 -2.10 -36.96
N ALA A 96 -1.28 -1.10 -37.73
CA ALA A 96 -1.10 0.28 -37.28
C ALA A 96 -1.74 1.26 -38.26
N ARG A 97 -2.38 2.32 -37.77
CA ARG A 97 -3.01 3.38 -38.57
C ARG A 97 -2.64 4.75 -38.01
N ALA A 98 -2.35 5.71 -38.89
CA ALA A 98 -2.15 7.09 -38.49
C ALA A 98 -3.46 7.66 -37.92
N LEU A 99 -3.45 8.13 -36.66
CA LEU A 99 -4.59 8.80 -36.04
C LEU A 99 -4.69 10.26 -36.51
N GLU A 100 -3.53 10.90 -36.61
CA GLU A 100 -3.34 12.24 -37.15
C GLU A 100 -2.17 12.23 -38.13
N ASP A 101 -1.93 13.36 -38.78
CA ASP A 101 -0.81 13.51 -39.70
C ASP A 101 0.52 13.22 -38.96
N SER A 102 1.19 12.15 -39.39
CA SER A 102 2.29 11.53 -38.63
C SER A 102 3.54 11.37 -39.48
N LEU A 103 4.69 11.64 -38.86
CA LEU A 103 6.01 11.41 -39.44
C LEU A 103 6.62 10.21 -38.74
N ILE A 104 6.97 9.18 -39.52
CA ILE A 104 7.47 7.90 -39.00
C ILE A 104 8.88 7.66 -39.53
N TYR A 105 9.77 7.28 -38.62
CA TYR A 105 11.12 6.81 -38.92
C TYR A 105 11.11 5.29 -39.03
N PHE A 106 11.71 4.76 -40.09
CA PHE A 106 11.84 3.35 -40.40
C PHE A 106 13.30 2.97 -40.16
N ILE A 107 13.54 2.19 -39.11
CA ILE A 107 14.87 1.72 -38.71
C ILE A 107 15.03 0.30 -39.25
N PRO A 108 16.00 0.04 -40.15
CA PRO A 108 16.14 -1.26 -40.80
C PRO A 108 16.32 -2.42 -39.82
N ALA A 109 15.72 -3.58 -40.12
CA ALA A 109 15.84 -4.80 -39.31
C ALA A 109 17.29 -5.22 -38.98
N PRO A 110 18.29 -5.09 -39.89
CA PRO A 110 19.69 -5.36 -39.55
C PRO A 110 20.22 -4.45 -38.44
N VAL A 111 19.90 -3.16 -38.48
CA VAL A 111 20.27 -2.18 -37.44
C VAL A 111 19.57 -2.52 -36.13
N PHE A 112 18.28 -2.85 -36.18
CA PHE A 112 17.54 -3.31 -35.01
C PHE A 112 18.18 -4.56 -34.37
N ALA A 113 18.57 -5.55 -35.18
CA ALA A 113 19.20 -6.78 -34.70
C ALA A 113 20.59 -6.52 -34.08
N GLU A 114 21.39 -5.64 -34.67
CA GLU A 114 22.67 -5.18 -34.11
C GLU A 114 22.46 -4.49 -32.76
N LEU A 115 21.48 -3.60 -32.64
CA LEU A 115 21.15 -2.92 -31.38
C LEU A 115 20.73 -3.91 -30.28
N CYS A 116 19.93 -4.93 -30.61
CA CYS A 116 19.56 -5.98 -29.66
C CYS A 116 20.74 -6.86 -29.26
N ALA A 117 21.73 -7.07 -30.13
CA ALA A 117 22.88 -7.90 -29.84
C ALA A 117 23.93 -7.18 -28.99
N ASP A 118 24.11 -5.87 -29.23
CA ASP A 118 25.21 -5.10 -28.66
C ASP A 118 24.82 -4.30 -27.42
N HIS A 119 23.52 -4.09 -27.17
CA HIS A 119 23.03 -3.25 -26.07
C HIS A 119 21.92 -3.95 -25.28
N ASP A 120 22.27 -4.52 -24.11
CA ASP A 120 21.32 -5.20 -23.22
C ASP A 120 20.12 -4.32 -22.85
N SER A 121 20.33 -3.03 -22.61
CA SER A 121 19.25 -2.09 -22.28
C SER A 121 18.24 -1.91 -23.42
N PHE A 122 18.70 -1.99 -24.67
CA PHE A 122 17.84 -1.93 -25.84
C PHE A 122 17.10 -3.25 -26.04
N ALA A 123 17.81 -4.38 -25.92
CA ALA A 123 17.23 -5.72 -25.99
C ALA A 123 16.10 -5.91 -24.97
N ASP A 124 16.37 -5.62 -23.70
CA ASP A 124 15.39 -5.67 -22.61
C ASP A 124 14.16 -4.78 -22.91
N PHE A 125 14.39 -3.59 -23.48
CA PHE A 125 13.31 -2.64 -23.79
C PHE A 125 12.36 -3.16 -24.87
N VAL A 126 12.85 -3.89 -25.87
CA VAL A 126 12.08 -4.37 -27.02
C VAL A 126 11.53 -5.78 -26.82
N GLU A 127 12.21 -6.63 -26.04
CA GLU A 127 11.77 -7.99 -25.67
C GLU A 127 10.64 -8.01 -24.63
N ALA A 128 10.47 -6.93 -23.85
CA ALA A 128 9.41 -6.78 -22.86
C ALA A 128 7.98 -6.72 -23.44
N GLU A 129 7.75 -7.26 -24.64
CA GLU A 129 6.48 -7.36 -25.36
C GLU A 129 5.30 -7.68 -24.41
N GLY A 130 4.49 -6.67 -24.10
CA GLY A 130 3.29 -6.83 -23.27
C GLY A 130 3.52 -7.21 -21.79
N HIS A 131 4.76 -7.41 -21.35
CA HIS A 131 5.14 -7.46 -19.94
C HIS A 131 5.64 -6.08 -19.54
N SER A 132 4.65 -5.21 -19.28
CA SER A 132 4.73 -3.89 -18.67
C SER A 132 6.11 -3.54 -18.08
N ARG A 133 6.84 -2.56 -18.61
CA ARG A 133 8.14 -2.10 -18.04
C ARG A 133 8.02 -1.73 -16.56
N LEU A 134 6.82 -1.28 -16.19
CA LEU A 134 6.38 -1.14 -14.81
C LEU A 134 6.65 -2.38 -13.95
N LYS A 135 6.36 -3.58 -14.46
CA LYS A 135 6.64 -4.87 -13.79
C LYS A 135 8.13 -4.99 -13.48
N SER A 136 9.00 -4.85 -14.48
CA SER A 136 10.45 -4.96 -14.29
C SER A 136 10.97 -3.90 -13.32
N ALA A 137 10.47 -2.66 -13.41
CA ALA A 137 10.82 -1.57 -12.49
C ALA A 137 10.41 -1.89 -11.04
N VAL A 138 9.21 -2.45 -10.83
CA VAL A 138 8.73 -2.85 -9.51
C VAL A 138 9.48 -4.08 -8.97
N GLU A 139 9.74 -5.09 -9.81
CA GLU A 139 10.41 -6.32 -9.41
C GLU A 139 11.90 -6.12 -9.11
N ALA A 140 12.57 -5.19 -9.81
CA ALA A 140 13.94 -4.79 -9.49
C ALA A 140 14.03 -4.10 -8.12
N GLN A 141 13.00 -3.32 -7.76
CA GLN A 141 12.96 -2.57 -6.51
C GLN A 141 12.81 -3.46 -5.27
N GLY A 142 12.03 -4.55 -5.35
CA GLY A 142 11.80 -5.47 -4.23
C GLY A 142 12.94 -6.45 -3.93
N ARG A 143 14.01 -6.50 -4.74
CA ARG A 143 15.17 -7.39 -4.53
C ARG A 143 16.16 -6.89 -3.47
N ALA A 144 16.01 -5.66 -2.99
CA ALA A 144 17.07 -4.94 -2.29
C ALA A 144 17.18 -5.15 -0.77
N SER A 145 16.32 -5.94 -0.11
CA SER A 145 16.49 -6.20 1.34
C SER A 145 16.39 -7.68 1.72
N GLU A 146 17.50 -8.21 2.24
CA GLU A 146 17.65 -9.58 2.73
C GLU A 146 16.73 -9.89 3.92
N LEU A 147 16.35 -8.88 4.71
CA LEU A 147 15.38 -8.98 5.81
C LEU A 147 13.95 -9.23 5.32
N ILE A 148 13.60 -8.78 4.10
CA ILE A 148 12.28 -9.00 3.48
C ILE A 148 12.06 -10.50 3.20
N GLN A 149 13.14 -11.21 2.89
CA GLN A 149 13.08 -12.61 2.48
C GLN A 149 13.46 -13.58 3.60
N LEU A 150 14.14 -13.11 4.65
CA LEU A 150 14.50 -13.94 5.79
C LEU A 150 13.23 -14.52 6.42
N LYS A 151 13.17 -15.84 6.53
CA LYS A 151 12.04 -16.55 7.12
C LYS A 151 12.12 -16.51 8.65
N CYS A 152 10.98 -16.45 9.32
CA CYS A 152 10.89 -16.45 10.78
C CYS A 152 11.68 -17.61 11.42
N ARG A 153 11.69 -18.80 10.80
CA ARG A 153 12.48 -19.95 11.25
C ARG A 153 13.97 -19.66 11.45
N ALA A 154 14.54 -18.71 10.70
CA ALA A 154 15.96 -18.38 10.79
C ALA A 154 16.31 -17.55 12.04
N LEU A 155 15.31 -16.90 12.67
CA LEU A 155 15.49 -16.17 13.92
C LEU A 155 15.28 -17.04 15.17
N ILE A 156 14.82 -18.28 15.00
CA ILE A 156 14.65 -19.22 16.11
C ILE A 156 16.03 -19.67 16.58
N SER A 157 16.54 -19.00 17.61
CA SER A 157 17.87 -19.25 18.17
C SER A 157 17.89 -20.21 19.35
N ARG A 158 16.72 -20.54 19.92
CA ARG A 158 16.60 -21.35 21.15
C ARG A 158 15.40 -22.30 21.10
N SER A 159 15.47 -23.35 21.91
CA SER A 159 14.34 -24.25 22.15
C SER A 159 13.18 -23.53 22.84
N LEU A 160 11.96 -23.92 22.48
CA LEU A 160 10.74 -23.35 23.03
C LEU A 160 10.63 -23.60 24.54
N VAL A 161 10.47 -22.52 25.31
CA VAL A 161 10.22 -22.61 26.76
C VAL A 161 8.72 -22.52 27.03
N TRP A 162 8.19 -23.52 27.73
CA TRP A 162 6.76 -23.64 28.00
C TRP A 162 6.47 -24.32 29.34
N VAL A 163 5.26 -24.13 29.86
CA VAL A 163 4.73 -24.78 31.07
C VAL A 163 3.30 -25.28 30.83
N ASN A 164 2.83 -26.20 31.69
CA ASN A 164 1.42 -26.59 31.69
C ASN A 164 0.56 -25.53 32.40
N SER A 165 -0.71 -25.40 32.02
CA SER A 165 -1.65 -24.44 32.61
C SER A 165 -1.90 -24.63 34.12
N THR A 166 -1.59 -25.82 34.65
CA THR A 166 -1.76 -26.15 36.07
C THR A 166 -0.52 -25.86 36.93
N VAL A 167 0.54 -25.29 36.36
CA VAL A 167 1.74 -24.90 37.11
C VAL A 167 1.49 -23.60 37.88
N SER A 168 2.08 -23.47 39.08
CA SER A 168 2.00 -22.23 39.86
C SER A 168 2.69 -21.06 39.14
N ILE A 169 2.28 -19.83 39.44
CA ILE A 169 2.96 -18.63 38.91
C ILE A 169 4.44 -18.62 39.34
N GLY A 170 4.72 -19.01 40.57
CA GLY A 170 6.07 -19.10 41.14
C GLY A 170 6.97 -20.06 40.38
N ASP A 171 6.48 -21.27 40.08
CA ASP A 171 7.23 -22.27 39.30
C ASP A 171 7.44 -21.83 37.85
N ALA A 172 6.45 -21.19 37.23
CA ALA A 172 6.61 -20.62 35.90
C ALA A 172 7.68 -19.52 35.88
N ALA A 173 7.68 -18.62 36.88
CA ALA A 173 8.69 -17.57 37.03
C ALA A 173 10.10 -18.13 37.32
N ARG A 174 10.20 -19.18 38.14
CA ARG A 174 11.45 -19.93 38.37
C ARG A 174 11.97 -20.51 37.06
N LYS A 175 11.13 -21.21 36.29
CA LYS A 175 11.49 -21.76 34.98
C LYS A 175 11.93 -20.67 33.99
N MET A 176 11.22 -19.53 33.96
CA MET A 176 11.61 -18.37 33.14
C MET A 176 13.00 -17.85 33.52
N THR A 177 13.30 -17.79 34.82
CA THR A 177 14.60 -17.37 35.35
C THR A 177 15.71 -18.36 34.99
N GLU A 178 15.49 -19.66 35.25
CA GLU A 178 16.44 -20.74 34.93
C GLU A 178 16.79 -20.78 33.44
N GLN A 179 15.79 -20.58 32.58
CA GLN A 179 15.96 -20.60 31.12
C GLN A 179 16.34 -19.22 30.55
N SER A 180 16.46 -18.19 31.38
CA SER A 180 16.78 -16.81 30.97
C SER A 180 15.89 -16.31 29.82
N VAL A 181 14.58 -16.44 29.99
CA VAL A 181 13.55 -15.99 29.04
C VAL A 181 12.63 -14.95 29.66
N SER A 182 12.20 -13.98 28.85
CA SER A 182 11.27 -12.92 29.25
C SER A 182 9.78 -13.29 29.10
N CYS A 183 9.51 -14.50 28.58
CA CYS A 183 8.16 -15.03 28.42
C CYS A 183 8.16 -16.56 28.43
N VAL A 184 6.98 -17.13 28.70
CA VAL A 184 6.73 -18.57 28.66
C VAL A 184 5.40 -18.86 27.98
N LEU A 185 5.35 -19.90 27.15
CA LEU A 185 4.09 -20.39 26.58
C LEU A 185 3.41 -21.38 27.51
N ILE A 186 2.09 -21.34 27.52
CA ILE A 186 1.25 -22.24 28.31
C ILE A 186 0.58 -23.19 27.35
N MET A 187 0.73 -24.49 27.61
CA MET A 187 0.25 -25.55 26.73
C MET A 187 -0.49 -26.65 27.50
N SER A 188 -1.53 -27.19 26.88
CA SER A 188 -2.41 -28.22 27.46
C SER A 188 -1.74 -29.60 27.59
N ALA A 189 -0.81 -29.94 26.70
CA ALA A 189 -0.22 -31.27 26.60
C ALA A 189 1.32 -31.26 26.79
N PRO A 190 1.89 -32.29 27.44
CA PRO A 190 3.32 -32.37 27.69
C PRO A 190 4.18 -32.68 26.46
N GLU A 191 3.56 -33.12 25.36
CA GLU A 191 4.25 -33.52 24.13
C GLU A 191 4.08 -32.46 23.04
N LEU A 192 5.20 -31.90 22.56
CA LEU A 192 5.26 -30.86 21.51
C LEU A 192 4.51 -31.21 20.21
N GLN A 193 4.21 -32.49 19.96
CA GLN A 193 3.55 -32.93 18.72
C GLN A 193 2.02 -32.75 18.75
N THR A 194 1.41 -32.69 19.93
CA THR A 194 -0.04 -32.54 20.16
C THR A 194 -0.40 -31.30 20.98
N ALA A 195 0.61 -30.57 21.48
CA ALA A 195 0.44 -29.39 22.31
C ALA A 195 -0.23 -28.23 21.55
N GLN A 196 -1.37 -27.77 22.08
CA GLN A 196 -2.00 -26.52 21.68
C GLN A 196 -1.54 -25.39 22.61
N ILE A 197 -1.30 -24.21 22.03
CA ILE A 197 -0.98 -23.00 22.79
C ILE A 197 -2.28 -22.50 23.43
N GLU A 198 -2.35 -22.54 24.76
CA GLU A 198 -3.49 -22.00 25.52
C GLU A 198 -3.28 -20.53 25.86
N GLY A 199 -2.02 -20.13 26.09
CA GLY A 199 -1.70 -18.76 26.45
C GLY A 199 -0.21 -18.42 26.46
N ILE A 200 0.07 -17.16 26.74
CA ILE A 200 1.42 -16.62 26.96
C ILE A 200 1.46 -15.77 28.22
N VAL A 201 2.57 -15.84 28.96
CA VAL A 201 2.88 -14.94 30.08
C VAL A 201 4.24 -14.30 29.85
N THR A 202 4.33 -12.99 30.07
CA THR A 202 5.56 -12.20 29.92
C THR A 202 5.99 -11.58 31.26
N ASP A 203 7.23 -11.06 31.32
CA ASP A 203 7.70 -10.28 32.48
C ASP A 203 6.79 -9.09 32.81
N ARG A 204 6.13 -8.50 31.80
CA ARG A 204 5.15 -7.42 32.01
C ARG A 204 3.98 -7.95 32.81
N ASP A 205 3.41 -9.10 32.43
CA ASP A 205 2.26 -9.70 33.09
C ASP A 205 2.57 -10.07 34.54
N LEU A 206 3.75 -10.63 34.81
CA LEU A 206 4.21 -10.91 36.18
C LEU A 206 4.27 -9.63 37.02
N ARG A 207 4.83 -8.53 36.49
CA ARG A 207 4.89 -7.27 37.24
C ARG A 207 3.51 -6.63 37.44
N THR A 208 2.70 -6.56 36.38
CA THR A 208 1.46 -5.77 36.39
C THR A 208 0.28 -6.52 36.98
N ARG A 209 0.15 -7.83 36.71
CA ARG A 209 -0.99 -8.64 37.18
C ARG A 209 -0.69 -9.27 38.53
N VAL A 210 0.54 -9.75 38.76
CA VAL A 210 0.90 -10.48 39.98
C VAL A 210 1.43 -9.55 41.06
N VAL A 211 2.58 -8.91 40.83
CA VAL A 211 3.27 -8.11 41.86
C VAL A 211 2.46 -6.87 42.24
N ALA A 212 2.05 -6.08 41.23
CA ALA A 212 1.24 -4.89 41.49
C ALA A 212 -0.19 -5.23 41.96
N GLY A 213 -0.71 -6.40 41.58
CA GLY A 213 -2.02 -6.89 42.02
C GLY A 213 -2.01 -7.54 43.41
N GLY A 214 -0.84 -7.82 43.98
CA GLY A 214 -0.72 -8.51 45.28
C GLY A 214 -1.14 -9.99 45.23
N ILE A 215 -1.05 -10.65 44.08
CA ILE A 215 -1.44 -12.06 43.91
C ILE A 215 -0.37 -12.97 44.52
N ASN A 216 -0.79 -14.04 45.23
CA ASN A 216 0.11 -15.04 45.78
C ASN A 216 0.63 -15.98 44.69
N ALA A 217 1.89 -15.79 44.28
CA ALA A 217 2.49 -16.54 43.18
C ALA A 217 2.62 -18.05 43.43
N GLU A 218 2.67 -18.50 44.68
CA GLU A 218 2.84 -19.93 45.00
C GLU A 218 1.50 -20.69 45.00
N GLU A 219 0.38 -20.00 45.24
CA GLU A 219 -0.96 -20.61 45.33
C GLU A 219 -1.78 -20.46 44.05
N THR A 220 -1.56 -19.38 43.29
CA THR A 220 -2.31 -19.07 42.07
C THR A 220 -1.70 -19.78 40.86
N LEU A 221 -2.56 -20.29 39.97
CA LEU A 221 -2.14 -21.02 38.78
C LEU A 221 -1.83 -20.07 37.61
N ILE A 222 -0.87 -20.46 36.78
CA ILE A 222 -0.36 -19.60 35.71
C ILE A 222 -1.42 -19.23 34.66
N HIS A 223 -2.40 -20.10 34.43
CA HIS A 223 -3.48 -19.84 33.46
C HIS A 223 -4.41 -18.69 33.88
N GLU A 224 -4.44 -18.34 35.16
CA GLU A 224 -5.30 -17.25 35.67
C GLU A 224 -4.78 -15.87 35.24
N ILE A 225 -3.48 -15.76 34.94
CA ILE A 225 -2.86 -14.49 34.55
C ILE A 225 -2.44 -14.43 33.09
N MET A 226 -2.67 -15.50 32.31
CA MET A 226 -2.19 -15.59 30.94
C MET A 226 -2.97 -14.69 29.98
N THR A 227 -2.31 -14.31 28.89
CA THR A 227 -3.03 -13.84 27.70
C THR A 227 -3.44 -15.07 26.91
N VAL A 228 -4.75 -15.32 26.82
CA VAL A 228 -5.32 -16.44 26.08
C VAL A 228 -5.22 -16.23 24.57
N ASP A 229 -5.14 -17.33 23.82
CA ASP A 229 -5.08 -17.33 22.33
C ASP A 229 -4.07 -16.31 21.76
N PRO A 230 -2.76 -16.45 22.08
CA PRO A 230 -1.77 -15.50 21.63
C PRO A 230 -1.63 -15.58 20.11
N LEU A 231 -1.48 -14.41 19.47
CA LEU A 231 -1.20 -14.32 18.04
C LEU A 231 0.06 -15.12 17.71
N THR A 232 0.03 -15.87 16.62
CA THR A 232 1.14 -16.69 16.15
C THR A 232 1.55 -16.29 14.73
N ILE A 233 2.75 -16.72 14.32
CA ILE A 233 3.23 -16.53 12.96
C ILE A 233 3.77 -17.83 12.36
N SER A 234 3.62 -18.02 11.04
CA SER A 234 4.19 -19.18 10.37
C SER A 234 5.72 -19.09 10.35
N ALA A 235 6.38 -20.23 10.52
CA ALA A 235 7.81 -20.40 10.31
C ALA A 235 8.27 -20.05 8.89
N ASP A 236 7.32 -20.06 7.94
CA ASP A 236 7.50 -19.73 6.53
C ASP A 236 7.14 -18.29 6.17
N ASP A 237 6.61 -17.51 7.12
CA ASP A 237 6.40 -16.09 6.93
C ASP A 237 7.76 -15.37 7.03
N SER A 238 7.86 -14.20 6.39
CA SER A 238 9.07 -13.39 6.49
C SER A 238 9.17 -12.75 7.87
N VAL A 239 10.39 -12.39 8.26
CA VAL A 239 10.64 -11.58 9.45
C VAL A 239 9.88 -10.25 9.35
N PHE A 240 9.78 -9.68 8.15
CA PHE A 240 8.98 -8.48 7.94
C PHE A 240 7.50 -8.65 8.35
N GLU A 241 6.86 -9.77 8.00
CA GLU A 241 5.49 -10.04 8.47
C GLU A 241 5.43 -10.15 10.01
N ALA A 242 6.44 -10.78 10.64
CA ALA A 242 6.55 -10.81 12.11
C ALA A 242 6.61 -9.40 12.71
N MET A 243 7.41 -8.52 12.10
CA MET A 243 7.51 -7.12 12.50
C MET A 243 6.16 -6.43 12.38
N LEU A 244 5.44 -6.63 11.28
CA LEU A 244 4.11 -6.02 11.09
C LEU A 244 3.10 -6.47 12.13
N VAL A 245 3.06 -7.77 12.45
CA VAL A 245 2.18 -8.29 13.50
C VAL A 245 2.53 -7.64 14.85
N MET A 246 3.82 -7.60 15.20
CA MET A 246 4.30 -6.96 16.42
C MET A 246 3.94 -5.46 16.49
N LEU A 247 4.14 -4.72 15.40
CA LEU A 247 3.83 -3.30 15.29
C LEU A 247 2.33 -3.03 15.41
N ARG A 248 1.50 -3.76 14.64
CA ARG A 248 0.05 -3.54 14.59
C ARG A 248 -0.61 -3.83 15.94
N ARG A 249 -0.11 -4.84 16.65
CA ARG A 249 -0.72 -5.33 17.91
C ARG A 249 0.03 -4.86 19.15
N ASN A 250 1.13 -4.14 18.97
CA ASN A 250 1.99 -3.65 20.05
C ASN A 250 2.41 -4.76 21.01
N ILE A 251 2.81 -5.90 20.44
CA ILE A 251 3.31 -7.07 21.15
C ILE A 251 4.81 -7.23 20.85
N HIS A 252 5.54 -7.79 21.82
CA HIS A 252 6.99 -7.96 21.72
C HIS A 252 7.43 -9.42 21.61
N HIS A 253 6.49 -10.34 21.65
CA HIS A 253 6.72 -11.79 21.69
C HIS A 253 5.75 -12.44 20.72
N LEU A 254 6.28 -13.21 19.77
CA LEU A 254 5.48 -13.87 18.74
C LEU A 254 5.85 -15.36 18.66
N PRO A 255 4.97 -16.26 19.13
CA PRO A 255 5.12 -17.69 18.93
C PRO A 255 5.18 -18.05 17.44
N VAL A 256 6.17 -18.86 17.07
CA VAL A 256 6.35 -19.32 15.70
C VAL A 256 5.81 -20.74 15.57
N VAL A 257 4.90 -20.94 14.62
CA VAL A 257 4.25 -22.21 14.34
C VAL A 257 4.66 -22.76 12.98
N HIS A 258 4.82 -24.08 12.87
CA HIS A 258 5.03 -24.77 11.60
C HIS A 258 4.07 -25.96 11.52
N HIS A 259 3.22 -25.99 10.49
CA HIS A 259 2.16 -26.98 10.35
C HIS A 259 1.28 -27.13 11.61
N GLY A 260 0.91 -26.00 12.23
CA GLY A 260 0.07 -25.97 13.43
C GLY A 260 0.79 -26.31 14.75
N ARG A 261 2.10 -26.56 14.72
CA ARG A 261 2.90 -26.88 15.92
C ARG A 261 3.81 -25.72 16.31
N PRO A 262 3.87 -25.33 17.60
CA PRO A 262 4.81 -24.31 18.05
C PRO A 262 6.23 -24.86 17.99
N ILE A 263 7.10 -24.20 17.22
CA ILE A 263 8.50 -24.59 17.04
C ILE A 263 9.48 -23.64 17.72
N GLY A 264 9.03 -22.45 18.12
CA GLY A 264 9.88 -21.44 18.72
C GLY A 264 9.11 -20.17 19.06
N LEU A 265 9.85 -19.15 19.46
CA LEU A 265 9.33 -17.83 19.80
C LEU A 265 10.33 -16.78 19.33
N ILE A 266 9.84 -15.73 18.67
CA ILE A 266 10.64 -14.58 18.25
C ILE A 266 10.32 -13.42 19.19
N ASN A 267 11.36 -12.84 19.79
CA ASN A 267 11.26 -11.61 20.54
C ASN A 267 11.56 -10.39 19.65
N LEU A 268 11.01 -9.24 20.05
CA LEU A 268 11.39 -7.94 19.52
C LEU A 268 12.91 -7.75 19.49
N SER A 269 13.60 -8.16 20.55
CA SER A 269 15.06 -8.07 20.67
C SER A 269 15.82 -8.97 19.70
N ASP A 270 15.25 -10.09 19.27
CA ASP A 270 15.86 -10.98 18.28
C ASP A 270 15.86 -10.30 16.91
N ILE A 271 14.77 -9.60 16.57
CA ILE A 271 14.67 -8.80 15.34
C ILE A 271 15.60 -7.58 15.42
N ILE A 272 15.61 -6.84 16.54
CA ILE A 272 16.50 -5.67 16.71
C ILE A 272 17.99 -6.06 16.69
N ARG A 273 18.35 -7.25 17.21
CA ARG A 273 19.74 -7.75 17.14
C ARG A 273 20.16 -8.05 15.70
N TYR A 274 19.24 -8.56 14.89
CA TYR A 274 19.48 -8.82 13.48
C TYR A 274 19.48 -7.51 12.66
N GLU A 275 18.74 -6.50 13.11
CA GLU A 275 18.59 -5.21 12.45
C GLU A 275 18.81 -4.05 13.45
N SER A 276 20.05 -3.57 13.55
CA SER A 276 20.46 -2.52 14.51
C SER A 276 19.73 -1.18 14.36
N GLN A 277 18.92 -1.02 13.32
CA GLN A 277 18.16 0.21 13.02
C GLN A 277 16.69 -0.10 12.69
N SER A 278 16.08 -1.09 13.34
CA SER A 278 14.70 -1.52 13.05
C SER A 278 13.62 -0.48 13.39
N SER A 279 12.55 -0.39 12.58
CA SER A 279 11.32 0.40 12.89
C SER A 279 10.69 0.00 14.24
N LEU A 280 10.91 -1.25 14.65
CA LEU A 280 10.53 -1.80 15.94
C LEU A 280 11.24 -1.13 17.13
N TYR A 281 12.49 -0.69 16.95
CA TYR A 281 13.20 0.05 18.00
C TYR A 281 12.50 1.38 18.32
N LEU A 282 11.98 2.06 17.29
CA LEU A 282 11.22 3.30 17.46
C LEU A 282 9.91 3.04 18.22
N VAL A 283 9.17 1.98 17.88
CA VAL A 283 7.94 1.62 18.61
C VAL A 283 8.22 1.29 20.07
N ASN A 284 9.30 0.56 20.35
CA ASN A 284 9.71 0.34 21.74
C ASN A 284 10.08 1.64 22.47
N ARG A 285 10.71 2.62 21.79
CA ARG A 285 10.96 3.93 22.39
C ARG A 285 9.67 4.69 22.64
N ILE A 286 8.68 4.61 21.75
CA ILE A 286 7.35 5.21 21.89
C ILE A 286 6.65 4.66 23.12
N SER A 287 6.55 3.34 23.26
CA SER A 287 5.83 2.70 24.38
C SER A 287 6.41 3.06 25.75
N ASN A 288 7.71 3.37 25.81
CA ASN A 288 8.39 3.78 27.03
C ASN A 288 8.32 5.29 27.34
N GLN A 289 7.77 6.13 26.45
CA GLN A 289 7.66 7.58 26.73
C GLN A 289 6.62 7.89 27.80
N THR A 290 6.91 8.78 28.74
CA THR A 290 5.98 9.12 29.84
C THR A 290 5.26 10.46 29.65
N SER A 291 5.50 11.17 28.55
CA SER A 291 4.89 12.47 28.24
C SER A 291 4.75 12.70 26.74
N VAL A 292 3.90 13.68 26.37
CA VAL A 292 3.70 14.11 24.97
C VAL A 292 4.99 14.73 24.43
N GLU A 293 5.74 15.47 25.24
CA GLU A 293 7.03 16.04 24.87
C GLU A 293 8.06 14.96 24.53
N GLY A 294 8.06 13.86 25.30
CA GLY A 294 8.89 12.69 25.02
C GLY A 294 8.54 12.06 23.68
N LEU A 295 7.24 11.87 23.40
CA LEU A 295 6.77 11.37 22.10
C LEU A 295 7.14 12.31 20.95
N ARG A 296 6.96 13.61 21.11
CA ARG A 296 7.33 14.63 20.10
C ARG A 296 8.81 14.56 19.75
N SER A 297 9.69 14.25 20.70
CA SER A 297 11.13 14.14 20.44
C SER A 297 11.48 13.05 19.42
N LEU A 298 10.62 12.03 19.27
CA LEU A 298 10.80 10.88 18.37
C LEU A 298 10.42 11.17 16.91
N LEU A 299 9.94 12.38 16.60
CA LEU A 299 9.64 12.80 15.23
C LEU A 299 10.84 12.71 14.30
N ARG A 300 12.05 13.00 14.81
CA ARG A 300 13.29 12.88 14.04
C ARG A 300 13.60 11.42 13.72
N ASP A 301 13.38 10.53 14.69
CA ASP A 301 13.58 9.09 14.53
C ASP A 301 12.59 8.48 13.52
N LEU A 302 11.33 8.95 13.51
CA LEU A 302 10.33 8.56 12.51
C LEU A 302 10.78 8.93 11.09
N ARG A 303 11.20 10.19 10.89
CA ARG A 303 11.70 10.67 9.59
C ARG A 303 12.96 9.90 9.15
N GLY A 304 13.89 9.66 10.06
CA GLY A 304 15.09 8.87 9.78
C GLY A 304 14.76 7.42 9.41
N THR A 305 13.76 6.82 10.06
CA THR A 305 13.26 5.48 9.72
C THR A 305 12.64 5.43 8.33
N TYR A 306 11.84 6.43 7.98
CA TYR A 306 11.26 6.53 6.65
C TYR A 306 12.33 6.59 5.56
N ILE A 307 13.29 7.51 5.67
CA ILE A 307 14.37 7.68 4.68
C ILE A 307 15.18 6.39 4.53
N ARG A 308 15.54 5.75 5.63
CA ARG A 308 16.32 4.51 5.61
C ARG A 308 15.59 3.41 4.85
N MET A 309 14.31 3.16 5.16
CA MET A 309 13.53 2.13 4.45
C MET A 309 13.48 2.39 2.94
N VAL A 310 13.40 3.65 2.53
CA VAL A 310 13.46 4.02 1.10
C VAL A 310 14.82 3.69 0.49
N ARG A 311 15.92 4.02 1.17
CA ARG A 311 17.29 3.73 0.73
C ARG A 311 17.58 2.23 0.64
N ASP A 312 17.04 1.47 1.59
CA ASP A 312 17.16 0.00 1.65
C ASP A 312 16.25 -0.70 0.63
N GLY A 313 15.56 0.06 -0.22
CA GLY A 313 14.71 -0.46 -1.29
C GLY A 313 13.47 -1.21 -0.79
N ALA A 314 12.95 -0.86 0.38
CA ALA A 314 11.69 -1.40 0.86
C ALA A 314 10.53 -1.05 -0.10
N THR A 315 9.55 -1.94 -0.19
CA THR A 315 8.35 -1.75 -1.02
C THR A 315 7.39 -0.74 -0.40
N ALA A 316 6.45 -0.24 -1.20
CA ALA A 316 5.43 0.68 -0.73
C ALA A 316 4.53 0.04 0.33
N HIS A 317 4.20 -1.25 0.16
CA HIS A 317 3.48 -2.01 1.18
C HIS A 317 4.26 -1.96 2.49
N MET A 318 5.55 -2.30 2.46
CA MET A 318 6.34 -2.37 3.68
C MET A 318 6.44 -1.04 4.42
N ILE A 319 6.75 0.03 3.66
CA ILE A 319 6.90 1.37 4.21
C ILE A 319 5.56 1.86 4.77
N GLY A 320 4.48 1.69 4.01
CA GLY A 320 3.13 2.06 4.45
C GLY A 320 2.76 1.37 5.76
N SER A 321 3.04 0.07 5.87
CA SER A 321 2.75 -0.73 7.05
C SER A 321 3.60 -0.34 8.26
N ALA A 322 4.91 -0.15 8.08
CA ALA A 322 5.79 0.25 9.18
C ALA A 322 5.40 1.63 9.74
N ILE A 323 5.13 2.60 8.87
CA ILE A 323 4.76 3.97 9.28
C ILE A 323 3.37 4.01 9.92
N SER A 324 2.42 3.22 9.41
CA SER A 324 1.10 3.07 10.04
C SER A 324 1.21 2.42 11.42
N GLY A 325 2.05 1.38 11.56
CA GLY A 325 2.35 0.75 12.85
C GLY A 325 2.96 1.72 13.86
N ILE A 326 3.91 2.56 13.43
CA ILE A 326 4.47 3.62 14.28
C ILE A 326 3.38 4.64 14.69
N GLY A 327 2.52 5.06 13.77
CA GLY A 327 1.39 5.95 14.07
C GLY A 327 0.39 5.37 15.07
N ARG A 328 0.12 4.06 14.97
CA ARG A 328 -0.69 3.34 15.95
C ARG A 328 -0.03 3.28 17.31
N ALA A 329 1.29 3.04 17.38
CA ALA A 329 2.03 3.07 18.63
C ALA A 329 1.98 4.44 19.31
N PHE A 330 2.10 5.54 18.55
CA PHE A 330 1.89 6.89 19.08
C PHE A 330 0.47 7.05 19.65
N THR A 331 -0.53 6.62 18.90
CA THR A 331 -1.95 6.70 19.29
C THR A 331 -2.23 5.91 20.58
N GLN A 332 -1.79 4.66 20.65
CA GLN A 332 -1.93 3.80 21.82
C GLN A 332 -1.23 4.41 23.04
N ARG A 333 0.00 4.91 22.87
CA ARG A 333 0.71 5.50 24.01
C ARG A 333 0.04 6.77 24.51
N LEU A 334 -0.49 7.60 23.61
CA LEU A 334 -1.27 8.78 23.99
C LEU A 334 -2.55 8.41 24.74
N LEU A 335 -3.21 7.32 24.35
CA LEU A 335 -4.39 6.79 25.05
C LEU A 335 -4.03 6.29 26.46
N GLU A 336 -2.95 5.53 26.61
CA GLU A 336 -2.44 5.10 27.92
C GLU A 336 -2.11 6.30 28.83
N LEU A 337 -1.48 7.34 28.27
CA LEU A 337 -1.19 8.58 29.00
C LEU A 337 -2.47 9.37 29.36
N ALA A 338 -3.48 9.35 28.49
CA ALA A 338 -4.78 9.97 28.74
C ALA A 338 -5.51 9.27 29.89
N GLU A 339 -5.60 7.93 29.88
CA GLU A 339 -6.22 7.15 30.96
C GLU A 339 -5.47 7.30 32.28
N LYS A 340 -4.14 7.38 32.24
CA LYS A 340 -3.35 7.71 33.44
C LYS A 340 -3.70 9.09 34.00
N LYS A 341 -4.02 10.05 33.14
CA LYS A 341 -4.35 11.44 33.53
C LYS A 341 -5.79 11.60 34.00
N PHE A 342 -6.75 10.97 33.33
CA PHE A 342 -8.18 11.18 33.55
C PHE A 342 -8.84 10.07 34.39
N GLY A 343 -8.10 8.99 34.69
CA GLY A 343 -8.65 7.79 35.33
C GLY A 343 -9.08 6.74 34.30
N PRO A 344 -9.49 5.54 34.77
CA PRO A 344 -9.97 4.50 33.87
C PRO A 344 -11.25 4.94 33.12
N PRO A 345 -11.50 4.40 31.92
CA PRO A 345 -12.71 4.74 31.17
C PRO A 345 -13.97 4.32 31.92
N PRO A 346 -15.05 5.15 31.94
CA PRO A 346 -16.27 4.86 32.69
C PRO A 346 -17.09 3.71 32.10
N ILE A 347 -16.89 3.40 30.81
CA ILE A 347 -17.50 2.28 30.08
C ILE A 347 -16.48 1.75 29.04
N PRO A 348 -16.68 0.53 28.50
CA PRO A 348 -15.87 0.02 27.39
C PRO A 348 -15.92 0.92 26.16
N TYR A 349 -14.80 1.02 25.44
CA TYR A 349 -14.70 1.78 24.20
C TYR A 349 -13.63 1.19 23.28
N CYS A 350 -13.68 1.55 22.01
CA CYS A 350 -12.60 1.34 21.06
C CYS A 350 -12.22 2.67 20.41
N PHE A 351 -10.92 3.00 20.45
CA PHE A 351 -10.38 4.06 19.62
C PHE A 351 -10.14 3.51 18.21
N MET A 352 -10.86 4.06 17.24
CA MET A 352 -10.83 3.67 15.84
C MET A 352 -10.00 4.67 15.04
N VAL A 353 -9.16 4.16 14.14
CA VAL A 353 -8.50 4.97 13.11
C VAL A 353 -9.10 4.68 11.76
N LEU A 354 -8.97 5.63 10.85
CA LEU A 354 -9.60 5.60 9.54
C LEU A 354 -8.58 5.86 8.42
N GLY A 355 -8.99 5.66 7.17
CA GLY A 355 -8.22 6.08 6.02
C GLY A 355 -6.86 5.36 5.92
N SER A 356 -5.78 6.09 5.59
CA SER A 356 -4.49 5.45 5.29
C SER A 356 -3.86 4.71 6.46
N MET A 357 -4.10 5.13 7.71
CA MET A 357 -3.59 4.40 8.87
C MET A 357 -4.37 3.08 9.07
N ALA A 358 -5.69 3.11 8.86
CA ALA A 358 -6.54 1.92 8.91
C ALA A 358 -6.19 0.91 7.81
N ARG A 359 -5.88 1.40 6.60
CA ARG A 359 -5.42 0.55 5.48
C ARG A 359 -3.98 0.06 5.61
N ASP A 360 -3.23 0.52 6.59
CA ASP A 360 -1.81 0.19 6.71
C ASP A 360 -0.97 0.69 5.51
N GLU A 361 -1.29 1.90 5.02
CA GLU A 361 -0.73 2.55 3.83
C GLU A 361 -0.27 3.99 4.11
N GLN A 362 -0.10 4.36 5.38
CA GLN A 362 0.22 5.72 5.79
C GLN A 362 1.65 6.12 5.40
N LEU A 363 1.81 7.34 4.88
CA LEU A 363 3.11 7.98 4.64
C LEU A 363 3.27 9.22 5.55
N LEU A 364 4.34 9.99 5.38
CA LEU A 364 4.65 11.13 6.26
C LEU A 364 3.66 12.30 6.14
N VAL A 365 3.20 12.61 4.93
CA VAL A 365 2.22 13.69 4.72
C VAL A 365 0.82 13.15 4.94
N THR A 366 0.39 13.17 6.20
CA THR A 366 -0.87 12.60 6.67
C THR A 366 -1.55 13.52 7.69
N ASP A 367 -2.87 13.54 7.62
CA ASP A 367 -3.76 13.92 8.70
C ASP A 367 -4.01 12.74 9.63
N GLN A 368 -4.64 13.03 10.77
CA GLN A 368 -5.24 12.04 11.65
C GLN A 368 -6.73 11.95 11.38
N ASP A 369 -7.19 10.78 10.92
CA ASP A 369 -8.60 10.44 10.86
C ASP A 369 -8.88 9.40 11.95
N ASN A 370 -9.71 9.77 12.93
CA ASN A 370 -10.01 8.91 14.06
C ASN A 370 -11.44 9.11 14.57
N ALA A 371 -11.91 8.15 15.36
CA ALA A 371 -13.25 8.10 15.92
C ALA A 371 -13.28 7.25 17.20
N LEU A 372 -14.35 7.38 17.98
CA LEU A 372 -14.60 6.57 19.17
C LEU A 372 -15.87 5.74 18.97
N VAL A 373 -15.71 4.44 19.18
CA VAL A 373 -16.82 3.48 19.24
C VAL A 373 -17.05 3.13 20.70
N LEU A 374 -18.17 3.55 21.26
CA LEU A 374 -18.48 3.40 22.68
C LEU A 374 -19.41 2.20 22.88
N ASP A 375 -19.40 1.62 24.09
CA ASP A 375 -20.41 0.65 24.47
C ASP A 375 -21.83 1.25 24.47
N ASP A 376 -22.85 0.41 24.26
CA ASP A 376 -24.25 0.84 24.22
C ASP A 376 -24.79 1.31 25.59
N SER A 377 -24.06 1.07 26.68
CA SER A 377 -24.29 1.69 28.00
C SER A 377 -23.93 3.19 28.08
N PHE A 378 -23.47 3.80 26.98
CA PHE A 378 -23.12 5.21 26.94
C PHE A 378 -24.30 6.13 27.26
N ASN A 379 -24.12 6.92 28.33
CA ASN A 379 -24.98 8.04 28.67
C ASN A 379 -24.20 9.35 28.45
N PRO A 380 -24.64 10.25 27.54
CA PRO A 380 -23.95 11.50 27.27
C PRO A 380 -23.72 12.39 28.50
N GLU A 381 -24.68 12.45 29.44
CA GLU A 381 -24.58 13.30 30.63
C GLU A 381 -23.52 12.79 31.62
N LEU A 382 -23.34 11.47 31.69
CA LEU A 382 -22.41 10.84 32.62
C LEU A 382 -21.02 10.64 32.01
N HIS A 383 -20.93 10.34 30.71
CA HIS A 383 -19.73 9.79 30.10
C HIS A 383 -19.09 10.70 29.03
N ASP A 384 -19.83 11.60 28.37
CA ASP A 384 -19.30 12.33 27.20
C ASP A 384 -18.13 13.25 27.58
N ALA A 385 -18.18 13.88 28.75
CA ALA A 385 -17.13 14.77 29.22
C ALA A 385 -15.76 14.06 29.34
N TYR A 386 -15.76 12.81 29.81
CA TYR A 386 -14.56 11.98 29.87
C TYR A 386 -14.01 11.70 28.47
N PHE A 387 -14.84 11.15 27.57
CA PHE A 387 -14.38 10.76 26.24
C PHE A 387 -14.01 11.95 25.35
N ARG A 388 -14.66 13.11 25.53
CA ARG A 388 -14.26 14.36 24.87
C ARG A 388 -12.89 14.84 25.33
N SER A 389 -12.60 14.73 26.63
CA SER A 389 -11.29 15.08 27.20
C SER A 389 -10.20 14.14 26.71
N LEU A 390 -10.49 12.84 26.69
CA LEU A 390 -9.60 11.81 26.14
C LEU A 390 -9.34 12.05 24.65
N ALA A 391 -10.38 12.24 23.83
CA ALA A 391 -10.25 12.49 22.40
C ALA A 391 -9.44 13.75 22.09
N THR A 392 -9.68 14.84 22.84
CA THR A 392 -8.91 16.09 22.71
C THR A 392 -7.44 15.86 23.04
N PHE A 393 -7.13 15.23 24.19
CA PHE A 393 -5.76 14.96 24.59
C PHE A 393 -4.98 14.14 23.56
N VAL A 394 -5.60 13.07 23.03
CA VAL A 394 -4.96 12.22 22.01
C VAL A 394 -4.78 12.97 20.71
N SER A 395 -5.79 13.74 20.27
CA SER A 395 -5.73 14.52 19.03
C SER A 395 -4.64 15.59 19.08
N ASP A 396 -4.55 16.32 20.19
CA ASP A 396 -3.53 17.35 20.42
C ASP A 396 -2.13 16.71 20.50
N GLY A 397 -2.02 15.56 21.17
CA GLY A 397 -0.77 14.80 21.25
C GLY A 397 -0.30 14.29 19.88
N LEU A 398 -1.21 13.77 19.06
CA LEU A 398 -0.93 13.35 17.69
C LEU A 398 -0.49 14.54 16.82
N ALA A 399 -1.15 15.69 16.95
CA ALA A 399 -0.76 16.92 16.26
C ALA A 399 0.65 17.39 16.68
N ALA A 400 0.97 17.32 17.97
CA ALA A 400 2.32 17.59 18.48
C ALA A 400 3.36 16.59 17.92
N CYS A 401 2.95 15.35 17.64
CA CYS A 401 3.77 14.30 17.03
C CYS A 401 3.68 14.28 15.49
N GLY A 402 3.28 15.39 14.85
CA GLY A 402 3.35 15.57 13.39
C GLY A 402 2.15 15.05 12.59
N TYR A 403 1.10 14.53 13.24
CA TYR A 403 -0.15 14.12 12.61
C TYR A 403 -1.16 15.27 12.67
N SER A 404 -1.19 16.12 11.64
CA SER A 404 -2.03 17.32 11.65
C SER A 404 -3.52 16.99 11.77
N TYR A 405 -4.29 17.87 12.43
CA TYR A 405 -5.76 17.76 12.49
C TYR A 405 -6.38 17.55 11.10
N CYS A 406 -7.37 16.66 11.03
CA CYS A 406 -8.14 16.45 9.82
C CYS A 406 -8.95 17.71 9.45
N LYS A 407 -8.74 18.22 8.24
CA LYS A 407 -9.48 19.37 7.71
C LYS A 407 -10.97 19.08 7.51
N GLY A 408 -11.34 17.80 7.34
CA GLY A 408 -12.71 17.33 7.20
C GLY A 408 -13.44 17.08 8.52
N ALA A 409 -12.81 17.37 9.67
CA ALA A 409 -13.37 17.12 11.00
C ALA A 409 -13.78 15.65 11.25
N ILE A 410 -13.07 14.70 10.62
CA ILE A 410 -13.19 13.25 10.84
C ILE A 410 -12.33 12.85 12.05
N MET A 411 -12.78 13.28 13.23
CA MET A 411 -12.01 13.17 14.48
C MET A 411 -12.92 12.77 15.63
N ALA A 412 -12.40 12.00 16.59
CA ALA A 412 -13.10 11.59 17.81
C ALA A 412 -13.51 12.78 18.71
N THR A 413 -12.92 13.95 18.51
CA THR A 413 -13.32 15.21 19.16
C THR A 413 -14.69 15.69 18.68
N ASN A 414 -15.12 15.29 17.50
CA ASN A 414 -16.44 15.57 16.95
C ASN A 414 -17.47 14.59 17.53
N ASP A 415 -18.56 15.12 18.09
CA ASP A 415 -19.64 14.35 18.71
C ASP A 415 -20.26 13.36 17.72
N GLN A 416 -20.30 13.68 16.43
CA GLN A 416 -20.80 12.77 15.40
C GLN A 416 -19.99 11.49 15.28
N TRP A 417 -18.68 11.54 15.61
CA TRP A 417 -17.74 10.41 15.48
C TRP A 417 -17.33 9.82 16.82
N ARG A 418 -18.07 10.16 17.88
CA ARG A 418 -17.93 9.62 19.22
C ARG A 418 -19.29 9.09 19.66
N GLN A 419 -19.57 7.86 19.27
CA GLN A 419 -20.92 7.31 19.30
C GLN A 419 -20.94 5.85 19.77
N PRO A 420 -22.06 5.37 20.34
CA PRO A 420 -22.26 3.97 20.68
C PRO A 420 -22.16 3.04 19.47
N ILE A 421 -21.78 1.78 19.68
CA ILE A 421 -21.67 0.77 18.63
C ILE A 421 -22.99 0.57 17.88
N SER A 422 -24.15 0.60 18.54
CA SER A 422 -25.46 0.54 17.88
C SER A 422 -25.70 1.69 16.89
N VAL A 423 -25.23 2.90 17.21
CA VAL A 423 -25.31 4.07 16.35
C VAL A 423 -24.39 3.90 15.15
N TRP A 424 -23.16 3.44 15.36
CA TRP A 424 -22.23 3.12 14.26
C TRP A 424 -22.80 2.07 13.31
N ARG A 425 -23.37 0.96 13.81
CA ARG A 425 -24.06 -0.05 12.98
C ARG A 425 -25.13 0.61 12.11
N ASN A 426 -25.91 1.54 12.68
CA ASN A 426 -26.94 2.26 11.93
C ASN A 426 -26.37 3.23 10.89
N TYR A 427 -25.25 3.90 11.16
CA TYR A 427 -24.55 4.73 10.18
C TYR A 427 -24.14 3.90 8.96
N PHE A 428 -23.38 2.82 9.14
CA PHE A 428 -22.97 1.95 8.04
C PHE A 428 -24.15 1.35 7.30
N LYS A 429 -25.18 0.89 8.02
CA LYS A 429 -26.42 0.40 7.42
C LYS A 429 -27.08 1.47 6.53
N THR A 430 -27.22 2.69 7.03
CA THR A 430 -27.84 3.81 6.30
C THR A 430 -27.01 4.23 5.09
N TRP A 431 -25.69 4.28 5.23
CA TRP A 431 -24.80 4.65 4.12
C TRP A 431 -24.90 3.66 2.95
N ILE A 432 -25.08 2.37 3.25
CA ILE A 432 -25.24 1.31 2.24
C ILE A 432 -26.67 1.29 1.68
N GLU A 433 -27.69 1.34 2.53
CA GLU A 433 -29.09 1.15 2.11
C GLU A 433 -29.69 2.42 1.47
N LYS A 434 -29.19 3.61 1.83
CA LYS A 434 -29.68 4.92 1.35
C LYS A 434 -28.52 5.83 0.90
N PRO A 435 -27.80 5.46 -0.18
CA PRO A 435 -26.64 6.22 -0.64
C PRO A 435 -27.06 7.59 -1.19
N ASN A 436 -26.34 8.63 -0.75
CA ASN A 436 -26.41 10.00 -1.25
C ASN A 436 -24.98 10.57 -1.30
N PRO A 437 -24.74 11.76 -1.90
CA PRO A 437 -23.38 12.29 -2.04
C PRO A 437 -22.58 12.34 -0.73
N THR A 438 -23.21 12.75 0.37
CA THR A 438 -22.56 12.84 1.69
C THR A 438 -22.26 11.45 2.27
N THR A 439 -23.22 10.51 2.22
CA THR A 439 -23.02 9.18 2.79
C THR A 439 -22.02 8.35 1.98
N LEU A 440 -21.92 8.60 0.68
CA LEU A 440 -20.92 7.96 -0.16
C LEU A 440 -19.52 8.55 0.05
N LEU A 441 -19.40 9.86 0.30
CA LEU A 441 -18.14 10.45 0.73
C LEU A 441 -17.68 9.85 2.06
N ASN A 442 -18.60 9.75 3.04
CA ASN A 442 -18.32 9.04 4.30
C ASN A 442 -17.91 7.60 4.03
N SER A 443 -18.56 6.91 3.09
CA SER A 443 -18.21 5.52 2.76
C SER A 443 -16.79 5.39 2.19
N CYS A 444 -16.29 6.38 1.46
CA CYS A 444 -14.90 6.39 0.98
C CYS A 444 -13.86 6.56 2.10
N ILE A 445 -14.28 7.05 3.27
CA ILE A 445 -13.42 7.32 4.43
C ILE A 445 -13.56 6.21 5.47
N PHE A 446 -14.80 5.95 5.90
CA PHE A 446 -15.13 5.09 7.04
C PHE A 446 -15.14 3.60 6.73
N PHE A 447 -15.10 3.18 5.45
CA PHE A 447 -15.01 1.75 5.10
C PHE A 447 -13.55 1.27 5.07
N ASP A 448 -12.62 2.20 5.30
CA ASP A 448 -11.26 1.89 5.73
C ASP A 448 -11.18 2.20 7.22
N LEU A 449 -11.48 1.21 8.05
CA LEU A 449 -11.55 1.36 9.50
C LEU A 449 -10.74 0.27 10.19
N ASP A 450 -10.12 0.62 11.31
CA ASP A 450 -9.45 -0.36 12.16
C ASP A 450 -9.37 0.10 13.62
N GLY A 451 -9.40 -0.87 14.55
CA GLY A 451 -9.30 -0.61 15.98
C GLY A 451 -7.85 -0.50 16.43
N VAL A 452 -7.55 0.44 17.31
CA VAL A 452 -6.18 0.68 17.80
C VAL A 452 -6.01 0.40 19.29
N TYR A 453 -7.01 0.68 20.10
CA TYR A 453 -6.94 0.53 21.56
C TYR A 453 -8.35 0.37 22.15
N GLY A 454 -8.47 -0.37 23.26
CA GLY A 454 -9.73 -0.72 23.88
C GLY A 454 -10.34 -2.01 23.31
N GLN A 455 -11.67 -2.08 23.20
CA GLN A 455 -12.44 -3.24 22.74
C GLN A 455 -12.43 -3.36 21.21
N LEU A 456 -11.38 -3.95 20.66
CA LEU A 456 -11.15 -4.06 19.22
C LEU A 456 -12.27 -4.81 18.48
N GLU A 457 -13.00 -5.69 19.18
CA GLU A 457 -14.12 -6.47 18.67
C GLU A 457 -15.24 -5.57 18.14
N PHE A 458 -15.42 -4.38 18.73
CA PHE A 458 -16.41 -3.40 18.26
C PHE A 458 -16.14 -2.98 16.81
N VAL A 459 -14.89 -2.72 16.47
CA VAL A 459 -14.52 -2.31 15.10
C VAL A 459 -14.51 -3.52 14.16
N GLN A 460 -14.07 -4.69 14.61
CA GLN A 460 -14.12 -5.92 13.83
C GLN A 460 -15.56 -6.26 13.41
N GLU A 461 -16.53 -6.09 14.31
CA GLU A 461 -17.94 -6.28 13.98
C GLU A 461 -18.41 -5.32 12.87
N LEU A 462 -17.99 -4.06 12.91
CA LEU A 462 -18.31 -3.07 11.87
C LEU A 462 -17.66 -3.41 10.53
N GLN A 463 -16.42 -3.92 10.51
CA GLN A 463 -15.76 -4.40 9.30
C GLN A 463 -16.54 -5.56 8.65
N VAL A 464 -16.97 -6.54 9.45
CA VAL A 464 -17.79 -7.67 8.99
C VAL A 464 -19.14 -7.19 8.46
N LEU A 465 -19.80 -6.27 9.17
CA LEU A 465 -21.06 -5.66 8.73
C LEU A 465 -20.91 -4.97 7.37
N CYS A 466 -19.86 -4.16 7.20
CA CYS A 466 -19.59 -3.44 5.95
C CYS A 466 -19.38 -4.39 4.78
N ALA A 467 -18.55 -5.42 4.96
CA ALA A 467 -18.25 -6.41 3.93
C ALA A 467 -19.51 -7.19 3.51
N ALA A 468 -20.24 -7.73 4.50
CA ALA A 468 -21.45 -8.51 4.25
C ALA A 468 -22.56 -7.69 3.59
N LYS A 469 -22.85 -6.48 4.10
CA LYS A 469 -23.90 -5.63 3.55
C LYS A 469 -23.53 -5.07 2.18
N SER A 470 -22.30 -4.62 1.96
CA SER A 470 -21.91 -4.04 0.66
C SER A 470 -22.07 -5.04 -0.47
N LYS A 471 -21.64 -6.29 -0.26
CA LYS A 471 -21.82 -7.40 -1.20
C LYS A 471 -23.29 -7.63 -1.55
N ALA A 472 -24.18 -7.51 -0.58
CA ALA A 472 -25.62 -7.70 -0.75
C ALA A 472 -26.35 -6.51 -1.40
N HIS A 473 -25.70 -5.35 -1.61
CA HIS A 473 -26.32 -4.13 -2.12
C HIS A 473 -25.64 -3.60 -3.40
N PRO A 474 -25.90 -4.20 -4.59
CA PRO A 474 -25.30 -3.74 -5.85
C PRO A 474 -25.56 -2.27 -6.19
N GLY A 475 -26.71 -1.72 -5.77
CA GLY A 475 -27.04 -0.30 -5.97
C GLY A 475 -26.07 0.65 -5.24
N PHE A 476 -25.60 0.26 -4.04
CA PHE A 476 -24.57 0.99 -3.31
C PHE A 476 -23.22 0.94 -4.02
N LEU A 477 -22.80 -0.25 -4.49
CA LEU A 477 -21.55 -0.41 -5.24
C LEU A 477 -21.57 0.42 -6.54
N ASN A 478 -22.71 0.47 -7.25
CA ASN A 478 -22.89 1.36 -8.41
C ASN A 478 -22.78 2.84 -8.04
N ALA A 479 -23.27 3.24 -6.86
CA ALA A 479 -23.17 4.61 -6.39
C ALA A 479 -21.72 4.98 -6.00
N MET A 480 -21.00 4.08 -5.32
CA MET A 480 -19.58 4.22 -5.01
C MET A 480 -18.73 4.32 -6.27
N ALA A 481 -18.97 3.45 -7.26
CA ALA A 481 -18.30 3.47 -8.55
C ALA A 481 -18.42 4.83 -9.25
N ARG A 482 -19.61 5.44 -9.26
CA ARG A 482 -19.82 6.77 -9.85
C ARG A 482 -18.95 7.86 -9.20
N ILE A 483 -18.80 7.82 -7.88
CA ILE A 483 -17.96 8.81 -7.17
C ILE A 483 -16.48 8.56 -7.41
N ALA A 484 -16.04 7.31 -7.43
CA ALA A 484 -14.65 6.97 -7.76
C ALA A 484 -14.25 7.46 -9.16
N LEU A 485 -15.20 7.49 -10.11
CA LEU A 485 -14.98 8.00 -11.48
C LEU A 485 -14.82 9.53 -11.56
N ASN A 486 -15.16 10.29 -10.51
CA ASN A 486 -14.97 11.76 -10.50
C ASN A 486 -13.50 12.16 -10.33
N ARG A 487 -12.65 11.27 -9.81
CA ARG A 487 -11.21 11.48 -9.66
C ARG A 487 -10.47 10.77 -10.79
N THR A 488 -10.16 11.50 -11.85
CA THR A 488 -9.45 10.90 -13.01
C THR A 488 -7.93 10.97 -12.85
N PRO A 489 -7.17 10.03 -13.46
CA PRO A 489 -5.72 10.16 -13.57
C PRO A 489 -5.33 11.41 -14.35
N PRO A 490 -4.11 11.94 -14.16
CA PRO A 490 -3.63 13.16 -14.80
C PRO A 490 -3.13 12.87 -16.22
N LEU A 491 -3.92 12.16 -17.03
CA LEU A 491 -3.64 11.86 -18.42
C LEU A 491 -4.57 12.66 -19.33
N GLY A 492 -3.97 13.36 -20.29
CA GLY A 492 -4.69 14.02 -21.37
C GLY A 492 -5.09 13.02 -22.46
N PHE A 493 -5.80 13.51 -23.46
CA PHE A 493 -6.30 12.70 -24.58
C PHE A 493 -5.19 11.91 -25.31
N PHE A 494 -3.96 12.43 -25.29
CA PHE A 494 -2.77 11.85 -25.93
C PHE A 494 -1.74 11.31 -24.92
N ARG A 495 -2.16 10.90 -23.72
CA ARG A 495 -1.26 10.43 -22.64
C ARG A 495 -0.15 11.43 -22.26
N THR A 496 -0.36 12.71 -22.57
CA THR A 496 0.40 13.82 -22.00
C THR A 496 -0.06 14.06 -20.58
N PHE A 497 0.84 14.48 -19.69
CA PHE A 497 0.43 14.79 -18.32
C PHE A 497 -0.47 16.02 -18.30
N VAL A 498 -1.64 15.88 -17.68
CA VAL A 498 -2.47 17.02 -17.27
C VAL A 498 -1.93 17.52 -15.94
N VAL A 499 -1.13 18.57 -16.03
CA VAL A 499 -0.44 19.20 -14.91
C VAL A 499 -1.20 20.42 -14.43
N GLU A 500 -1.18 20.63 -13.13
CA GLU A 500 -1.63 21.87 -12.50
C GLU A 500 -0.48 22.86 -12.47
N THR A 501 -0.79 24.15 -12.47
CA THR A 501 0.18 25.22 -12.31
C THR A 501 0.20 25.63 -10.85
N ASP A 502 1.33 25.51 -10.17
CA ASP A 502 1.44 26.05 -8.81
C ASP A 502 1.48 27.60 -8.83
N GLY A 503 1.38 28.24 -7.66
CA GLY A 503 1.46 29.70 -7.54
C GLY A 503 2.78 30.32 -8.05
N GLN A 504 3.76 29.50 -8.44
CA GLN A 504 5.06 29.87 -9.02
C GLN A 504 5.22 29.41 -10.48
N GLN A 505 4.13 29.08 -11.17
CA GLN A 505 4.10 28.61 -12.57
C GLN A 505 4.73 27.23 -12.84
N LYS A 506 5.00 26.42 -11.82
CA LYS A 506 5.53 25.07 -12.00
C LYS A 506 4.43 24.08 -12.41
N ARG A 507 4.78 23.14 -13.28
CA ARG A 507 3.90 22.08 -13.79
C ARG A 507 3.93 20.86 -12.86
N ILE A 508 2.93 20.73 -12.00
CA ILE A 508 2.88 19.74 -10.92
C ILE A 508 1.76 18.71 -11.11
N ILE A 509 1.94 17.54 -10.51
CA ILE A 509 0.92 16.50 -10.39
C ILE A 509 0.72 16.14 -8.92
N ASN A 510 -0.51 16.25 -8.43
CA ASN A 510 -0.89 15.73 -7.11
C ASN A 510 -1.03 14.20 -7.16
N LEU A 511 0.04 13.49 -6.81
CA LEU A 511 0.13 12.05 -6.95
C LEU A 511 -0.82 11.30 -6.00
N LYS A 512 -1.10 11.88 -4.81
CA LYS A 512 -2.10 11.34 -3.88
C LYS A 512 -3.50 11.45 -4.49
N GLY A 513 -3.90 12.65 -4.89
CA GLY A 513 -5.26 12.92 -5.36
C GLY A 513 -5.60 12.31 -6.72
N ARG A 514 -4.61 12.18 -7.61
CA ARG A 514 -4.79 11.76 -9.01
C ARG A 514 -4.22 10.37 -9.32
N GLY A 515 -3.51 9.74 -8.37
CA GLY A 515 -2.87 8.44 -8.56
C GLY A 515 -3.28 7.42 -7.51
N THR A 516 -2.75 7.54 -6.29
CA THR A 516 -2.94 6.50 -5.27
C THR A 516 -4.38 6.46 -4.72
N ALA A 517 -5.01 7.61 -4.45
CA ALA A 517 -6.40 7.65 -3.96
C ALA A 517 -7.42 6.99 -4.92
N PRO A 518 -7.45 7.32 -6.24
CA PRO A 518 -8.38 6.66 -7.16
C PRO A 518 -8.08 5.16 -7.35
N LEU A 519 -6.82 4.72 -7.23
CA LEU A 519 -6.48 3.28 -7.15
C LEU A 519 -7.06 2.63 -5.89
N THR A 520 -6.87 3.23 -4.71
CA THR A 520 -7.47 2.71 -3.48
C THR A 520 -8.99 2.64 -3.58
N ASP A 521 -9.63 3.67 -4.15
CA ASP A 521 -11.09 3.73 -4.30
C ASP A 521 -11.62 2.59 -5.18
N LEU A 522 -10.99 2.32 -6.34
CA LEU A 522 -11.43 1.24 -7.23
C LEU A 522 -11.18 -0.15 -6.60
N ILE A 523 -10.05 -0.34 -5.93
CA ILE A 523 -9.71 -1.59 -5.25
C ILE A 523 -10.71 -1.86 -4.12
N ARG A 524 -11.04 -0.84 -3.32
CA ARG A 524 -12.04 -0.94 -2.25
C ARG A 524 -13.40 -1.39 -2.79
N ILE A 525 -13.87 -0.81 -3.89
CA ILE A 525 -15.17 -1.17 -4.48
C ILE A 525 -15.21 -2.63 -4.90
N HIS A 526 -14.16 -3.12 -5.56
CA HIS A 526 -14.08 -4.53 -5.96
C HIS A 526 -13.97 -5.48 -4.75
N ALA A 527 -13.19 -5.10 -3.72
CA ALA A 527 -13.08 -5.87 -2.49
C ALA A 527 -14.41 -5.96 -1.71
N LEU A 528 -15.15 -4.85 -1.63
CA LEU A 528 -16.49 -4.84 -1.03
C LEU A 528 -17.47 -5.69 -1.85
N ALA A 529 -17.33 -5.73 -3.17
CA ALA A 529 -18.17 -6.55 -4.04
C ALA A 529 -17.95 -8.07 -3.86
N CYS A 530 -16.75 -8.51 -3.47
CA CYS A 530 -16.52 -9.90 -3.10
C CYS A 530 -16.85 -10.21 -1.63
N GLY A 531 -17.11 -9.17 -0.82
CA GLY A 531 -17.36 -9.28 0.63
C GLY A 531 -16.09 -9.47 1.44
N SER A 532 -14.96 -8.92 0.97
CA SER A 532 -13.69 -8.95 1.70
C SER A 532 -13.73 -8.02 2.91
N THR A 533 -13.20 -8.48 4.03
CA THR A 533 -12.94 -7.66 5.24
C THR A 533 -11.54 -7.03 5.23
N ALA A 534 -10.70 -7.35 4.23
CA ALA A 534 -9.35 -6.80 4.11
C ALA A 534 -9.38 -5.27 4.01
N GLN A 535 -8.46 -4.61 4.72
CA GLN A 535 -8.35 -3.15 4.74
C GLN A 535 -7.25 -2.64 3.80
N ASN A 536 -6.06 -3.26 3.83
CA ASN A 536 -4.95 -2.91 2.96
C ASN A 536 -5.27 -3.19 1.48
N SER A 537 -4.88 -2.29 0.57
CA SER A 537 -5.18 -2.41 -0.85
C SER A 537 -4.47 -3.59 -1.50
N PHE A 538 -3.27 -3.95 -1.05
CA PHE A 538 -2.57 -5.14 -1.54
C PHE A 538 -3.31 -6.43 -1.12
N ASP A 539 -3.72 -6.53 0.14
CA ASP A 539 -4.51 -7.67 0.63
C ASP A 539 -5.89 -7.75 -0.05
N ARG A 540 -6.50 -6.59 -0.34
CA ARG A 540 -7.73 -6.49 -1.12
C ARG A 540 -7.54 -7.02 -2.54
N LEU A 541 -6.41 -6.76 -3.20
CA LEU A 541 -6.10 -7.32 -4.52
C LEU A 541 -5.98 -8.85 -4.46
N ASP A 542 -5.44 -9.42 -3.38
CA ASP A 542 -5.40 -10.87 -3.18
C ASP A 542 -6.80 -11.47 -3.02
N ALA A 543 -7.65 -10.83 -2.23
CA ALA A 543 -9.06 -11.22 -2.09
C ALA A 543 -9.83 -11.11 -3.43
N ILE A 544 -9.58 -10.06 -4.22
CA ILE A 544 -10.19 -9.89 -5.54
C ILE A 544 -9.74 -11.01 -6.49
N THR A 545 -8.45 -11.36 -6.48
CA THR A 545 -7.91 -12.47 -7.28
C THR A 545 -8.59 -13.79 -6.93
N ALA A 546 -8.71 -14.10 -5.64
CA ALA A 546 -9.36 -15.33 -5.17
C ALA A 546 -10.86 -15.41 -5.54
N SER A 547 -11.52 -14.26 -5.70
CA SER A 547 -12.95 -14.19 -6.04
C SER A 547 -13.27 -14.31 -7.54
N ASN A 548 -12.26 -14.28 -8.41
CA ASN A 548 -12.40 -14.24 -9.88
C ASN A 548 -13.31 -13.11 -10.42
N VAL A 549 -13.49 -12.01 -9.67
CA VAL A 549 -14.28 -10.85 -10.10
C VAL A 549 -13.59 -10.08 -11.24
N MET A 550 -12.27 -10.18 -11.32
CA MET A 550 -11.43 -9.56 -12.34
C MET A 550 -10.41 -10.58 -12.85
N PRO A 551 -9.99 -10.54 -14.13
CA PRO A 551 -8.94 -11.41 -14.64
C PRO A 551 -7.65 -11.27 -13.80
N PRO A 552 -6.97 -12.37 -13.42
CA PRO A 552 -5.77 -12.31 -12.58
C PRO A 552 -4.68 -11.37 -13.10
N GLU A 553 -4.46 -11.32 -14.41
CA GLU A 553 -3.49 -10.40 -15.05
C GLU A 553 -3.86 -8.93 -14.85
N ALA A 554 -5.16 -8.58 -14.88
CA ALA A 554 -5.58 -7.20 -14.63
C ALA A 554 -5.37 -6.79 -13.16
N VAL A 555 -5.59 -7.72 -12.22
CA VAL A 555 -5.30 -7.51 -10.79
C VAL A 555 -3.79 -7.34 -10.55
N LYS A 556 -2.98 -8.13 -11.26
CA LYS A 556 -1.51 -8.02 -11.24
C LYS A 556 -1.03 -6.66 -11.75
N HIS A 557 -1.58 -6.16 -12.86
CA HIS A 557 -1.28 -4.81 -13.36
C HIS A 557 -1.67 -3.71 -12.35
N LEU A 558 -2.83 -3.85 -11.69
CA LEU A 558 -3.24 -2.93 -10.62
C LEU A 558 -2.24 -2.94 -9.45
N ARG A 559 -1.75 -4.12 -9.05
CA ARG A 559 -0.71 -4.25 -8.02
C ARG A 559 0.55 -3.49 -8.41
N TYR A 560 1.05 -3.66 -9.64
CA TYR A 560 2.22 -2.92 -10.12
C TYR A 560 1.99 -1.41 -10.18
N ALA A 561 0.82 -0.97 -10.65
CA ALA A 561 0.49 0.46 -10.68
C ALA A 561 0.41 1.07 -9.26
N LEU A 562 -0.20 0.37 -8.31
CA LEU A 562 -0.28 0.81 -6.91
C LEU A 562 1.10 0.89 -6.28
N GLU A 563 1.92 -0.14 -6.44
CA GLU A 563 3.29 -0.19 -5.92
C GLU A 563 4.13 0.95 -6.50
N PHE A 564 4.15 1.11 -7.82
CA PHE A 564 4.96 2.13 -8.48
C PHE A 564 4.53 3.56 -8.11
N LEU A 565 3.24 3.89 -8.22
CA LEU A 565 2.76 5.25 -7.89
C LEU A 565 2.99 5.59 -6.42
N SER A 566 2.85 4.60 -5.53
CA SER A 566 3.16 4.77 -4.12
C SER A 566 4.66 4.97 -3.90
N MET A 567 5.53 4.22 -4.57
CA MET A 567 6.98 4.37 -4.47
C MET A 567 7.49 5.70 -5.04
N VAL A 568 6.93 6.20 -6.14
CA VAL A 568 7.25 7.55 -6.64
C VAL A 568 6.91 8.60 -5.59
N ARG A 569 5.74 8.49 -4.95
CA ARG A 569 5.34 9.39 -3.85
C ARG A 569 6.26 9.29 -2.65
N ILE A 570 6.67 8.07 -2.32
CA ILE A 570 7.52 7.78 -1.17
C ILE A 570 8.92 8.38 -1.35
N ARG A 571 9.56 8.13 -2.50
CA ARG A 571 10.87 8.68 -2.84
C ARG A 571 10.86 10.20 -2.83
N HIS A 572 9.85 10.81 -3.47
CA HIS A 572 9.67 12.27 -3.43
C HIS A 572 9.63 12.84 -2.01
N GLN A 573 8.96 12.17 -1.07
CA GLN A 573 8.92 12.61 0.33
C GLN A 573 10.25 12.39 1.06
N ALA A 574 10.97 11.31 0.76
CA ALA A 574 12.28 11.05 1.32
C ALA A 574 13.31 12.08 0.81
N ASP A 575 13.36 12.34 -0.49
CA ASP A 575 14.26 13.31 -1.11
C ASP A 575 14.03 14.72 -0.56
N ALA A 576 12.76 15.11 -0.38
CA ALA A 576 12.42 16.38 0.24
C ALA A 576 13.00 16.50 1.67
N LEU A 577 12.88 15.45 2.49
CA LEU A 577 13.44 15.45 3.84
C LEU A 577 14.98 15.51 3.85
N GLU A 578 15.63 14.77 2.95
CA GLU A 578 17.10 14.77 2.83
C GLU A 578 17.63 16.14 2.43
N GLN A 579 16.88 16.88 1.63
CA GLN A 579 17.19 18.25 1.22
C GLN A 579 16.77 19.30 2.26
N GLY A 580 16.21 18.89 3.41
CA GLY A 580 15.72 19.79 4.45
C GLY A 580 14.42 20.52 4.09
N ALA A 581 13.74 20.10 3.02
CA ALA A 581 12.45 20.63 2.60
C ALA A 581 11.28 19.90 3.29
N SER A 582 10.10 20.53 3.25
CA SER A 582 8.86 19.92 3.75
C SER A 582 8.31 18.91 2.73
N PRO A 583 8.06 17.65 3.12
CA PRO A 583 7.49 16.66 2.21
C PRO A 583 6.08 17.06 1.78
N ASN A 584 5.72 16.73 0.54
CA ASN A 584 4.39 17.02 0.00
C ASN A 584 3.92 15.90 -0.95
N ASN A 585 2.81 16.11 -1.67
CA ASN A 585 2.23 15.13 -2.61
C ASN A 585 2.35 15.57 -4.09
N TYR A 586 3.07 16.65 -4.36
CA TYR A 586 3.14 17.31 -5.66
C TYR A 586 4.49 17.03 -6.31
N ILE A 587 4.48 16.27 -7.40
CA ILE A 587 5.68 15.94 -8.16
C ILE A 587 5.78 16.81 -9.41
N GLU A 588 7.00 17.10 -9.85
CA GLU A 588 7.27 17.78 -11.13
C GLU A 588 7.73 16.73 -12.15
N PRO A 589 6.92 16.39 -13.17
CA PRO A 589 7.29 15.35 -14.14
C PRO A 589 8.61 15.62 -14.87
N ALA A 590 9.04 16.88 -14.97
CA ALA A 590 10.29 17.27 -15.60
C ALA A 590 11.54 16.76 -14.86
N ASN A 591 11.43 16.45 -13.56
CA ASN A 591 12.55 15.99 -12.75
C ASN A 591 12.80 14.48 -12.87
N PHE A 592 11.94 13.74 -13.58
CA PHE A 592 12.05 12.31 -13.78
C PHE A 592 12.78 11.99 -15.08
N SER A 593 13.54 10.90 -15.08
CA SER A 593 14.12 10.32 -16.29
C SER A 593 13.02 9.93 -17.29
N ASN A 594 13.39 9.77 -18.57
CA ASN A 594 12.44 9.32 -19.61
C ASN A 594 11.75 8.00 -19.24
N ASN A 595 12.54 7.04 -18.75
CA ASN A 595 12.05 5.73 -18.31
C ASN A 595 11.04 5.85 -17.17
N GLU A 596 11.33 6.67 -16.15
CA GLU A 596 10.41 6.91 -15.04
C GLU A 596 9.13 7.63 -15.48
N ARG A 597 9.24 8.61 -16.38
CA ARG A 597 8.08 9.29 -16.97
C ARG A 597 7.20 8.31 -17.75
N HIS A 598 7.80 7.40 -18.50
CA HIS A 598 7.07 6.37 -19.23
C HIS A 598 6.35 5.41 -18.28
N ASN A 599 7.04 4.86 -17.27
CA ASN A 599 6.44 3.99 -16.26
C ASN A 599 5.31 4.70 -15.49
N LEU A 600 5.46 6.00 -15.21
CA LEU A 600 4.43 6.81 -14.60
C LEU A 600 3.18 6.96 -15.49
N LYS A 601 3.37 7.20 -16.80
CA LYS A 601 2.26 7.21 -17.78
C LYS A 601 1.58 5.84 -17.86
N GLU A 602 2.36 4.76 -17.89
CA GLU A 602 1.85 3.39 -17.94
C GLU A 602 1.00 3.05 -16.70
N ALA A 603 1.48 3.38 -15.50
CA ALA A 603 0.73 3.19 -14.26
C ALA A 603 -0.59 3.98 -14.24
N PHE A 604 -0.59 5.23 -14.72
CA PHE A 604 -1.83 6.01 -14.85
C PHE A 604 -2.76 5.45 -15.93
N GLN A 605 -2.22 4.85 -17.00
CA GLN A 605 -3.02 4.21 -18.05
C GLN A 605 -3.71 2.96 -17.50
N ILE A 606 -3.02 2.16 -16.68
CA ILE A 606 -3.62 1.01 -15.98
C ILE A 606 -4.77 1.49 -15.09
N LEU A 607 -4.57 2.55 -14.31
CA LEU A 607 -5.63 3.17 -13.51
C LEU A 607 -6.81 3.63 -14.38
N SER A 608 -6.55 4.31 -15.50
CA SER A 608 -7.60 4.75 -16.43
C SER A 608 -8.40 3.56 -17.01
N ASN A 609 -7.71 2.50 -17.41
CA ASN A 609 -8.34 1.28 -17.92
C ASN A 609 -9.20 0.60 -16.85
N ALA A 610 -8.72 0.55 -15.60
CA ALA A 610 -9.47 0.00 -14.49
C ALA A 610 -10.73 0.84 -14.16
N GLN A 611 -10.66 2.16 -14.25
CA GLN A 611 -11.83 3.04 -14.14
C GLN A 611 -12.83 2.81 -15.29
N ASN A 612 -12.35 2.62 -16.52
CA ASN A 612 -13.22 2.26 -17.64
C ASN A 612 -13.93 0.92 -17.42
N TYR A 613 -13.23 -0.07 -16.88
CA TYR A 613 -13.81 -1.35 -16.49
C TYR A 613 -14.86 -1.18 -15.38
N LEU A 614 -14.58 -0.34 -14.38
CA LEU A 614 -15.52 -0.02 -13.29
C LEU A 614 -16.86 0.52 -13.84
N ARG A 615 -16.81 1.39 -14.85
CA ARG A 615 -18.01 1.92 -15.54
C ARG A 615 -18.83 0.82 -16.23
N PHE A 616 -18.19 -0.17 -16.83
CA PHE A 616 -18.86 -1.31 -17.47
C PHE A 616 -19.46 -2.27 -16.44
N ARG A 617 -18.69 -2.59 -15.39
CA ARG A 617 -19.08 -3.56 -14.36
C ARG A 617 -20.20 -3.08 -13.44
N TYR A 618 -20.27 -1.76 -13.22
CA TYR A 618 -21.23 -1.09 -12.34
C TYR A 618 -21.98 0.01 -13.09
N PRO A 619 -22.87 -0.36 -14.05
CA PRO A 619 -23.54 0.60 -14.91
C PRO A 619 -24.49 1.51 -14.11
N ALA A 620 -24.54 2.78 -14.47
CA ALA A 620 -25.57 3.69 -13.98
C ALA A 620 -26.94 3.23 -14.52
N LYS A 621 -27.89 2.90 -13.64
CA LYS A 621 -29.27 2.69 -14.08
C LYS A 621 -29.81 4.00 -14.67
N GLY A 622 -30.12 4.00 -15.97
CA GLY A 622 -30.69 5.16 -16.66
C GLY A 622 -30.88 5.03 -18.17
N ARG A 623 -31.43 3.91 -18.65
CA ARG A 623 -32.35 3.76 -19.82
C ARG A 623 -32.51 2.26 -20.11
N LEU A 624 -33.46 1.63 -19.42
CA LEU A 624 -34.13 0.49 -20.02
C LEU A 624 -34.88 1.04 -21.23
N SER A 625 -34.67 0.36 -22.36
CA SER A 625 -35.42 0.48 -23.61
C SER A 625 -36.89 0.85 -23.40
N GLN A 626 -37.34 1.90 -24.09
CA GLN A 626 -38.69 1.88 -24.65
C GLN A 626 -38.73 0.86 -25.79
#